data_AF-A0A0R0BK20-F1
#
_entry.id   AF-A0A0R0BK20-F1
#
_cell.length_a   1.000
_cell.length_b   1.000
_cell.length_c   1.000
_cell.angle_alpha   90.00
_cell.angle_beta   90.00
_cell.angle_gamma   90.00
#
_symmetry.space_group_name_H-M   'P 1'
#
loop_
_entity.id
_entity.type
_entity.pdbx_description
1 polymer ?
#
loop_
_entity_poly.entity_id
_entity_poly.type
_entity_poly.pdbx_seq_one_letter_code
_entity_poly.pdbx_strand_id
1 'polypeptide(L)'
;MSLPVVSLADDSAPPTAATLPADERSQAGADSGAATPPLRTLEVIEALRPDLDWTPDPFARRPNHFDGRFGRGPSPEEIALKHGGYLMYGINQALRKGGSWLNRATGGPAQIQAATARDVPLDDEQIARAARWSAQQQAQGD
;
A
#
# COMPACT_ATOMS: atom_id res chain seq x y z
N MET A 1 35.22 -18.25 -34.78
CA MET A 1 34.83 -16.83 -34.63
C MET A 1 35.07 -16.45 -33.18
N SER A 2 36.16 -15.73 -32.90
CA SER A 2 36.53 -15.28 -31.56
C SER A 2 35.79 -14.00 -31.20
N LEU A 3 35.28 -13.92 -29.98
CA LEU A 3 34.77 -12.68 -29.40
C LEU A 3 35.87 -12.04 -28.53
N PRO A 4 36.13 -10.73 -28.64
CA PRO A 4 37.04 -10.07 -27.71
C PRO A 4 36.31 -9.76 -26.39
N VAL A 5 37.00 -10.09 -25.29
CA VAL A 5 36.67 -9.63 -23.93
C VAL A 5 37.12 -8.17 -23.79
N VAL A 6 36.25 -7.29 -23.33
CA VAL A 6 36.62 -5.92 -22.92
C VAL A 6 36.42 -5.84 -21.41
N SER A 7 37.56 -5.76 -20.72
CA SER A 7 37.69 -5.39 -19.32
C SER A 7 37.87 -3.88 -19.25
N LEU A 8 37.03 -3.19 -18.48
CA LEU A 8 37.28 -1.81 -18.06
C LEU A 8 37.15 -1.76 -16.54
N ALA A 9 38.31 -1.73 -15.88
CA ALA A 9 38.42 -1.36 -14.48
C ALA A 9 38.65 0.16 -14.39
N ASP A 10 38.05 0.74 -13.34
CA ASP A 10 38.44 1.93 -12.57
C ASP A 10 38.99 3.17 -13.29
N ASP A 11 38.23 4.27 -13.20
CA ASP A 11 38.76 5.57 -12.77
C ASP A 11 37.59 6.47 -12.31
N SER A 12 37.47 6.72 -11.01
CA SER A 12 36.53 7.72 -10.48
C SER A 12 37.15 8.42 -9.27
N ALA A 13 37.86 9.51 -9.55
CA ALA A 13 38.28 10.50 -8.58
C ALA A 13 37.15 11.50 -8.29
N PRO A 14 36.90 11.93 -7.03
CA PRO A 14 36.11 13.11 -6.77
C PRO A 14 36.98 14.39 -6.66
N PRO A 15 36.44 15.56 -7.05
CA PRO A 15 37.18 16.81 -7.22
C PRO A 15 37.43 17.59 -5.93
N THR A 16 38.52 18.36 -5.99
CA THR A 16 39.04 19.35 -5.05
C THR A 16 37.98 20.36 -4.56
N ALA A 17 37.99 20.63 -3.26
CA ALA A 17 37.21 21.68 -2.60
C ALA A 17 37.57 23.08 -3.14
N ALA A 18 36.58 23.80 -3.67
CA ALA A 18 36.68 25.20 -4.01
C ALA A 18 36.06 26.06 -2.89
N THR A 19 36.93 26.76 -2.15
CA THR A 19 36.60 27.80 -1.18
C THR A 19 36.14 29.07 -1.91
N LEU A 20 35.00 29.65 -1.50
CA LEU A 20 34.56 30.99 -1.89
C LEU A 20 34.60 31.94 -0.67
N PRO A 21 35.10 33.18 -0.80
CA PRO A 21 35.03 34.19 0.26
C PRO A 21 33.80 35.09 0.06
N ALA A 22 33.12 35.45 1.16
CA ALA A 22 32.14 36.55 1.20
C ALA A 22 32.16 37.11 2.63
N ASP A 23 32.96 38.14 2.88
CA ASP A 23 32.65 39.59 2.80
C ASP A 23 31.89 40.07 4.06
N GLU A 24 32.64 40.81 4.87
CA GLU A 24 32.21 41.46 6.11
C GLU A 24 31.30 42.66 5.81
N ARG A 25 30.04 42.62 6.26
CA ARG A 25 29.29 43.86 6.57
C ARG A 25 28.48 43.70 7.84
N SER A 26 29.12 43.95 8.98
CA SER A 26 28.42 44.37 10.19
C SER A 26 28.20 45.88 10.12
N GLN A 27 26.95 46.32 9.98
CA GLN A 27 26.55 47.69 10.30
C GLN A 27 25.71 47.65 11.57
N ALA A 28 26.23 48.31 12.61
CA ALA A 28 25.57 48.52 13.88
C ALA A 28 24.79 49.83 13.86
N GLY A 29 23.57 49.77 14.42
CA GLY A 29 23.06 50.78 15.35
C GLY A 29 22.25 51.95 14.80
N ALA A 30 20.94 51.91 15.04
CA ALA A 30 20.19 53.06 15.56
C ALA A 30 18.93 52.56 16.27
N ASP A 31 18.93 52.68 17.60
CA ASP A 31 17.81 52.40 18.50
C ASP A 31 16.96 53.68 18.66
N SER A 32 15.64 53.54 18.77
CA SER A 32 14.74 54.52 19.40
C SER A 32 13.32 53.97 19.55
N GLY A 33 13.09 53.31 20.69
CA GLY A 33 12.00 53.61 21.64
C GLY A 33 10.54 53.67 21.15
N ALA A 34 9.80 52.59 21.39
CA ALA A 34 8.36 52.64 21.65
C ALA A 34 8.02 51.75 22.86
N ALA A 35 7.29 52.31 23.82
CA ALA A 35 6.92 51.67 25.07
C ALA A 35 6.09 50.39 24.81
N THR A 36 6.65 49.23 25.18
CA THR A 36 6.03 47.91 25.01
C THR A 36 5.42 47.45 26.34
N PRO A 37 4.15 46.99 26.38
CA PRO A 37 3.55 46.44 27.61
C PRO A 37 4.32 45.20 28.08
N PRO A 38 4.35 44.86 29.39
CA PRO A 38 5.15 43.76 29.89
C PRO A 38 4.63 42.43 29.35
N LEU A 39 5.31 41.91 28.33
CA LEU A 39 5.08 40.58 27.78
C LEU A 39 5.46 39.56 28.85
N ARG A 40 4.49 38.75 29.31
CA ARG A 40 4.81 37.56 30.09
C ARG A 40 5.42 36.53 29.15
N THR A 41 6.73 36.57 29.02
CA THR A 41 7.49 35.54 28.31
C THR A 41 7.46 34.27 29.15
N LEU A 42 6.94 33.18 28.58
CA LEU A 42 7.00 31.86 29.19
C LEU A 42 8.48 31.53 29.50
N GLU A 43 8.79 31.20 30.76
CA GLU A 43 10.19 31.04 31.21
C GLU A 43 10.88 29.81 30.60
N VAL A 44 10.11 28.81 30.13
CA VAL A 44 10.65 27.61 29.49
C VAL A 44 9.71 27.16 28.36
N ILE A 45 10.25 27.09 27.14
CA ILE A 45 9.59 26.45 25.99
C ILE A 45 10.33 25.14 25.75
N GLU A 46 9.76 24.03 26.22
CA GLU A 46 10.29 22.71 25.92
C GLU A 46 9.66 22.20 24.63
N ALA A 47 10.47 22.04 23.59
CA ALA A 47 10.03 21.48 22.33
C ALA A 47 9.93 19.96 22.45
N LEU A 48 8.71 19.46 22.60
CA LEU A 48 8.46 18.03 22.56
C LEU A 48 8.71 17.53 21.13
N ARG A 49 9.66 16.62 20.96
CA ARG A 49 9.87 15.93 19.68
C ARG A 49 8.63 15.07 19.41
N PRO A 50 7.96 15.21 18.26
CA PRO A 50 6.87 14.31 17.91
C PRO A 50 7.41 12.88 17.73
N ASP A 51 6.67 11.89 18.20
CA ASP A 51 7.01 10.49 17.99
C ASP A 51 7.03 10.18 16.49
N LEU A 52 8.21 9.82 15.96
CA LEU A 52 8.44 9.55 14.54
C LEU A 52 7.98 8.15 14.09
N ASP A 53 7.29 7.42 14.96
CA ASP A 53 6.87 6.04 14.72
C ASP A 53 5.83 5.93 13.57
N TRP A 54 5.17 7.04 13.23
CA TRP A 54 4.38 7.17 12.00
C TRP A 54 5.23 7.78 10.89
N THR A 55 6.20 7.02 10.39
CA THR A 55 6.76 7.31 9.06
C THR A 55 6.07 6.37 8.08
N PRO A 56 5.12 6.84 7.24
CA PRO A 56 4.57 6.01 6.19
C PRO A 56 5.72 5.55 5.29
N ASP A 57 5.86 4.24 5.15
CA ASP A 57 6.90 3.65 4.31
C ASP A 57 6.80 4.25 2.89
N PRO A 58 7.83 4.98 2.41
CA PRO A 58 7.78 5.65 1.12
C PRO A 58 7.71 4.67 -0.06
N PHE A 59 8.03 3.40 0.19
CA PHE A 59 7.92 2.31 -0.78
C PHE A 59 6.63 1.50 -0.61
N ALA A 60 5.81 1.80 0.41
CA ALA A 60 4.52 1.16 0.57
C ALA A 60 3.64 1.51 -0.62
N ARG A 61 3.25 0.48 -1.37
CA ARG A 61 2.39 0.66 -2.54
C ARG A 61 1.01 1.14 -2.12
N ARG A 62 0.56 2.22 -2.77
CA ARG A 62 -0.80 2.71 -2.63
C ARG A 62 -1.80 1.63 -3.07
N PRO A 63 -2.90 1.40 -2.33
CA PRO A 63 -3.93 0.45 -2.72
C PRO A 63 -4.51 0.84 -4.09
N ASN A 64 -4.58 -0.13 -5.01
CA ASN A 64 -5.10 0.06 -6.36
C ASN A 64 -6.33 -0.82 -6.60
N HIS A 65 -7.39 -0.26 -7.20
CA HIS A 65 -8.62 -0.99 -7.52
C HIS A 65 -8.38 -2.18 -8.46
N PHE A 66 -7.35 -2.11 -9.31
CA PHE A 66 -6.95 -3.24 -10.16
C PHE A 66 -6.45 -4.45 -9.37
N ASP A 67 -5.96 -4.25 -8.16
CA ASP A 67 -5.44 -5.34 -7.33
C ASP A 67 -6.55 -6.28 -6.88
N GLY A 68 -7.75 -5.76 -6.61
CA GLY A 68 -8.91 -6.56 -6.25
C GLY A 68 -9.57 -7.26 -7.44
N ARG A 69 -9.60 -6.60 -8.61
CA ARG A 69 -10.27 -7.17 -9.80
C ARG A 69 -9.41 -8.23 -10.50
N PHE A 70 -8.10 -8.02 -10.58
CA PHE A 70 -7.22 -8.90 -11.37
C PHE A 70 -6.26 -9.73 -10.53
N GLY A 71 -5.99 -9.35 -9.27
CA GLY A 71 -5.06 -10.05 -8.39
C GLY A 71 -3.63 -10.05 -8.93
N ARG A 72 -2.64 -9.68 -8.11
CA ARG A 72 -1.24 -9.63 -8.59
C ARG A 72 -0.56 -11.00 -8.69
N GLY A 73 -1.27 -12.08 -8.41
CA GLY A 73 -0.68 -13.40 -8.24
C GLY A 73 0.33 -13.42 -7.07
N PRO A 74 0.90 -14.60 -6.77
CA PRO A 74 1.95 -14.72 -5.75
C PRO A 74 3.23 -14.02 -6.23
N SER A 75 3.97 -13.40 -5.30
CA SER A 75 5.24 -12.73 -5.63
C SER A 75 6.33 -13.74 -6.02
N PRO A 76 7.35 -13.36 -6.81
CA PRO A 76 8.46 -14.26 -7.13
C PRO A 76 9.17 -14.81 -5.89
N GLU A 77 9.35 -13.97 -4.87
CA GLU A 77 9.93 -14.34 -3.59
C GLU A 77 9.03 -15.33 -2.83
N GLU A 78 7.71 -15.10 -2.83
CA GLU A 78 6.76 -16.04 -2.25
C GLU A 78 6.78 -17.39 -2.97
N ILE A 79 6.87 -17.38 -4.30
CA ILE A 79 7.00 -18.60 -5.08
C ILE A 79 8.28 -19.35 -4.71
N ALA A 80 9.40 -18.65 -4.57
CA ALA A 80 10.67 -19.25 -4.18
C ALA A 80 10.64 -19.83 -2.76
N LEU A 81 10.17 -19.06 -1.78
CA LEU A 81 10.24 -19.39 -0.36
C LEU A 81 9.14 -20.35 0.09
N LYS A 82 7.89 -20.15 -0.35
CA LYS A 82 6.73 -20.91 0.13
C LYS A 82 6.30 -22.03 -0.82
N HIS A 83 6.51 -21.85 -2.12
CA HIS A 83 6.03 -22.79 -3.14
C HIS A 83 7.13 -23.66 -3.76
N GLY A 84 8.37 -23.57 -3.27
CA GLY A 84 9.49 -24.38 -3.76
C GLY A 84 9.96 -23.99 -5.16
N GLY A 85 9.76 -22.72 -5.55
CA GLY A 85 10.12 -22.19 -6.86
C GLY A 85 9.03 -22.37 -7.93
N TYR A 86 9.30 -21.80 -9.10
CA TYR A 86 8.34 -21.76 -10.22
C TYR A 86 7.96 -23.13 -10.76
N LEU A 87 8.87 -24.11 -10.71
CA LEU A 87 8.60 -25.46 -11.21
C LEU A 87 7.53 -26.16 -10.37
N MET A 88 7.71 -26.20 -9.05
CA MET A 88 6.75 -26.83 -8.14
C MET A 88 5.42 -26.08 -8.12
N TYR A 89 5.46 -24.75 -8.12
CA TYR A 89 4.26 -23.93 -8.31
C TYR A 89 3.53 -24.27 -9.62
N GLY A 90 4.25 -24.37 -10.74
CA GLY A 90 3.69 -24.70 -12.04
C GLY A 90 3.05 -26.08 -12.09
N ILE A 91 3.72 -27.11 -11.55
CA ILE A 91 3.18 -28.47 -11.45
C ILE A 91 1.92 -28.48 -10.59
N ASN A 92 1.94 -27.87 -9.41
CA ASN A 92 0.77 -27.80 -8.52
C ASN A 92 -0.41 -27.08 -9.17
N GLN A 93 -0.15 -26.00 -9.91
CA GLN A 93 -1.17 -25.28 -10.66
C GLN A 93 -1.73 -26.10 -11.82
N ALA A 94 -0.88 -26.83 -12.54
CA ALA A 94 -1.31 -27.72 -13.61
C ALA A 94 -2.17 -28.88 -13.07
N LEU A 95 -1.79 -29.48 -11.93
CA LEU A 95 -2.58 -30.52 -11.27
C LEU A 95 -3.93 -29.99 -10.79
N ARG A 96 -3.97 -28.82 -10.16
CA ARG A 96 -5.23 -28.19 -9.73
C ARG A 96 -6.17 -27.91 -10.91
N LYS A 97 -5.66 -27.28 -11.97
CA LYS A 97 -6.46 -26.94 -13.16
C LYS A 97 -6.87 -28.20 -13.92
N GLY A 98 -5.95 -29.13 -14.10
CA GLY A 98 -6.19 -30.41 -14.79
C GLY A 98 -7.19 -31.28 -14.05
N GLY A 99 -7.12 -31.37 -12.72
CA GLY A 99 -8.09 -32.06 -11.90
C GLY A 99 -9.49 -31.45 -12.00
N SER A 100 -9.59 -30.11 -11.99
CA SER A 100 -10.88 -29.42 -12.18
C SER A 100 -11.46 -29.67 -13.58
N TRP A 101 -10.62 -29.61 -14.62
CA TRP A 101 -11.05 -29.91 -15.99
C TRP A 101 -11.49 -31.35 -16.15
N LEU A 102 -10.73 -32.30 -15.61
CA LEU A 102 -11.05 -33.72 -15.67
C LEU A 102 -12.38 -34.00 -14.98
N ASN A 103 -12.59 -33.48 -13.76
CA ASN A 103 -13.88 -33.61 -13.06
C ASN A 103 -15.04 -33.01 -13.86
N ARG A 104 -14.83 -31.88 -14.54
CA ARG A 104 -15.84 -31.26 -15.40
C ARG A 104 -16.14 -32.10 -16.65
N ALA A 105 -15.12 -32.74 -17.23
CA ALA A 105 -15.25 -33.55 -18.44
C ALA A 105 -15.85 -34.94 -18.16
N THR A 106 -15.47 -35.57 -17.05
CA THR A 106 -15.95 -36.91 -16.66
C THR A 106 -17.29 -36.89 -15.92
N GLY A 107 -17.84 -35.70 -15.63
CA GLY A 107 -19.04 -35.56 -14.80
C GLY A 107 -18.81 -36.02 -13.36
N GLY A 108 -17.55 -36.07 -12.92
CA GLY A 108 -17.19 -36.39 -11.54
C GLY A 108 -17.85 -35.41 -10.57
N PRO A 109 -18.13 -35.83 -9.32
CA PRO A 109 -18.78 -34.96 -8.34
C PRO A 109 -17.98 -33.68 -8.21
N ALA A 110 -18.58 -32.56 -8.63
CA ALA A 110 -17.99 -31.25 -8.47
C ALA A 110 -17.67 -31.05 -6.98
N GLN A 111 -16.61 -30.29 -6.69
CA GLN A 111 -16.29 -29.88 -5.32
C GLN A 111 -17.59 -29.45 -4.64
N ILE A 112 -18.00 -30.23 -3.63
CA ILE A 112 -19.29 -30.07 -2.98
C ILE A 112 -19.29 -28.65 -2.42
N GLN A 113 -20.08 -27.77 -3.02
CA GLN A 113 -20.30 -26.46 -2.44
C GLN A 113 -20.85 -26.72 -1.05
N ALA A 114 -20.25 -26.09 -0.03
CA ALA A 114 -20.82 -26.11 1.30
C ALA A 114 -22.29 -25.73 1.13
N ALA A 115 -23.19 -26.63 1.51
CA ALA A 115 -24.61 -26.46 1.32
C ALA A 115 -25.05 -25.27 2.18
N THR A 116 -24.95 -24.07 1.60
CA THR A 116 -25.62 -22.90 2.13
C THR A 116 -27.08 -23.21 1.95
N ALA A 117 -27.82 -23.30 3.05
CA ALA A 117 -29.26 -23.45 2.99
C ALA A 117 -29.77 -22.34 2.06
N ARG A 118 -30.43 -22.72 0.95
CA ARG A 118 -31.11 -21.74 0.13
C ARG A 118 -32.11 -21.06 1.05
N ASP A 119 -32.10 -19.73 1.10
CA ASP A 119 -33.13 -19.01 1.83
C ASP A 119 -34.50 -19.45 1.31
N VAL A 120 -35.42 -19.68 2.25
CA VAL A 120 -36.82 -19.98 1.93
C VAL A 120 -37.38 -18.78 1.19
N PRO A 121 -38.10 -18.95 0.07
CA PRO A 121 -38.72 -17.83 -0.63
C PRO A 121 -39.63 -17.06 0.34
N LEU A 122 -39.52 -15.72 0.33
CA LEU A 122 -40.37 -14.85 1.14
C LEU A 122 -41.81 -14.93 0.64
N ASP A 123 -42.75 -14.94 1.59
CA ASP A 123 -44.17 -14.82 1.32
C ASP A 123 -44.54 -13.37 0.92
N ASP A 124 -45.65 -13.20 0.20
CA ASP A 124 -46.10 -11.90 -0.30
C ASP A 124 -46.30 -10.89 0.83
N GLU A 125 -46.79 -11.34 1.99
CA GLU A 125 -46.93 -10.48 3.17
C GLU A 125 -45.58 -10.01 3.73
N GLN A 126 -44.56 -10.88 3.67
CA GLN A 126 -43.21 -10.55 4.14
C GLN A 126 -42.55 -9.54 3.20
N ILE A 127 -42.77 -9.67 1.89
CA ILE A 127 -42.32 -8.71 0.89
C ILE A 127 -42.97 -7.34 1.13
N ALA A 128 -44.29 -7.31 1.35
CA ALA A 128 -45.03 -6.08 1.63
C ALA A 128 -44.59 -5.41 2.93
N ARG A 129 -44.18 -6.18 3.94
CA ARG A 129 -43.62 -5.65 5.19
C ARG A 129 -42.21 -5.08 4.97
N ALA A 130 -41.35 -5.79 4.25
CA ALA A 130 -40.01 -5.34 3.92
C ALA A 130 -40.02 -4.03 3.10
N ALA A 131 -40.94 -3.90 2.13
CA ALA A 131 -41.10 -2.70 1.31
C ALA A 131 -41.52 -1.47 2.13
N ARG A 132 -42.40 -1.66 3.12
CA ARG A 132 -42.77 -0.58 4.05
C ARG A 132 -41.61 -0.16 4.94
N TRP A 133 -40.84 -1.13 5.43
CA TRP A 133 -39.68 -0.89 6.28
C TRP A 133 -38.54 -0.17 5.53
N SER A 134 -38.28 -0.53 4.27
CA SER A 134 -37.23 0.13 3.46
C SER A 134 -37.59 1.58 3.11
N ALA A 135 -38.86 1.85 2.78
CA ALA A 135 -39.35 3.21 2.55
C ALA A 135 -39.21 4.09 3.80
N GLN A 136 -39.45 3.54 4.98
CA GLN A 136 -39.30 4.26 6.25
C GLN A 136 -37.83 4.57 6.58
N GLN A 137 -36.90 3.67 6.25
CA GLN A 137 -35.46 3.91 6.45
C GLN A 137 -34.90 5.00 5.51
N GLN A 138 -35.36 5.04 4.25
CA GLN A 138 -34.93 6.09 3.31
C GLN A 138 -35.35 7.49 3.79
N ALA A 139 -36.53 7.62 4.38
CA ALA A 139 -37.02 8.89 4.91
C ALA A 139 -36.34 9.35 6.23
N GLN A 140 -35.57 8.49 6.89
CA GLN A 140 -34.82 8.82 8.12
C GLN A 140 -33.34 9.11 7.87
N GLY A 141 -32.85 8.88 6.64
CA GLY A 141 -31.45 9.04 6.26
C GLY A 141 -31.12 10.32 5.48
N ASP A 142 -32.12 11.17 5.20
CA ASP A 142 -32.00 12.55 4.72
C ASP A 142 -32.27 13.53 5.88
#